data_AF-A0A646HKF7-F1
#
_entry.id   AF-A0A646HKF7-F1
#
_cell.length_a   1.000
_cell.length_b   1.000
_cell.length_c   1.000
_cell.angle_alpha   90.00
_cell.angle_beta   90.00
_cell.angle_gamma   90.00
#
_symmetry.space_group_name_H-M   'P 1'
#
loop_
_entity.id
_entity.type
_entity.pdbx_description
1 polymer ?
#
loop_
_entity_poly.entity_id
_entity_poly.type
_entity_poly.pdbx_seq_one_letter_code
_entity_poly.pdbx_strand_id
1 'polypeptide(L)'
;MKKIFQYIMLAVVIIVMASCTSDIEETTATTGKSNVQLVVGEFPAFGDSQTRTIGTPDPGKTSWAVGDELLLVIDNTSYGSHSATFTYNGKSWELTSGELVYREGDPAYIPHVYYAPNYKWANTSLMLKKGKAAGTDEYIEGTARITGNGETITVSFAEATRKYSRLRIATLPNEQITVDTEDFTPAGSSDMEQKGNYTLTSDEKGNAYLYGTFINNSEVTVKYREAPLKTYTFSQATENAKSYALDASIISLAGEGITYNQIEEDVKKELDAGKTYINLILAPDADETTFDAIHIGLREGDARDGTINLTLIGCKKIPSGGFMHCKMLKSIALPDVTEIEGKAFLGCTRLQKVVLGNLTKVYGNVGKNGIFDGCRTEDIDLVLSKDQKVMNGGETEGGYCWTADIKDYCGSDEHNTPEFLGYGFESITCGYPVP
;
A
#
# COMPACT_ATOMS: atom_id res chain seq x y z
N MET A 1 9.67 -10.75 -52.94
CA MET A 1 9.91 -9.67 -51.96
C MET A 1 8.96 -9.89 -50.81
N LYS A 2 9.45 -9.96 -49.55
CA LYS A 2 8.58 -10.03 -48.37
C LYS A 2 8.12 -8.61 -48.02
N LYS A 3 6.85 -8.40 -47.69
CA LYS A 3 6.36 -7.09 -47.24
C LYS A 3 6.89 -6.76 -45.84
N ILE A 4 7.06 -5.48 -45.55
CA ILE A 4 7.29 -4.97 -44.20
C ILE A 4 5.97 -4.37 -43.73
N PHE A 5 5.51 -4.78 -42.56
CA PHE A 5 4.36 -4.22 -41.87
C PHE A 5 4.84 -3.28 -40.78
N GLN A 6 4.18 -2.13 -40.68
CA GLN A 6 4.42 -1.13 -39.65
C GLN A 6 3.07 -0.73 -39.05
N TYR A 7 2.95 -0.92 -37.73
CA TYR A 7 1.78 -0.51 -36.96
C TYR A 7 2.12 0.78 -36.20
N ILE A 8 1.62 1.92 -36.67
CA ILE A 8 1.90 3.24 -36.13
C ILE A 8 0.62 4.02 -35.87
N MET A 9 0.68 4.96 -34.93
CA MET A 9 -0.41 5.89 -34.71
C MET A 9 -0.56 6.81 -35.92
N LEU A 10 -1.78 6.90 -36.46
CA LEU A 10 -2.06 7.78 -37.58
C LEU A 10 -2.21 9.22 -37.08
N ALA A 11 -1.14 10.03 -37.15
CA ALA A 11 -1.24 11.45 -36.90
C ALA A 11 -2.01 12.12 -38.05
N VAL A 12 -3.24 12.57 -37.79
CA VAL A 12 -3.98 13.42 -38.74
C VAL A 12 -3.34 14.81 -38.72
N VAL A 13 -2.32 15.01 -39.54
CA VAL A 13 -1.77 16.34 -39.82
C VAL A 13 -2.73 17.02 -40.81
N ILE A 14 -3.47 18.02 -40.35
CA ILE A 14 -4.22 18.92 -41.25
C ILE A 14 -3.18 19.80 -41.95
N ILE A 15 -2.70 19.37 -43.11
CA ILE A 15 -1.88 20.20 -44.00
C ILE A 15 -2.83 21.13 -44.74
N VAL A 16 -2.86 22.41 -44.36
CA VAL A 16 -3.43 23.47 -45.20
C VAL A 16 -2.43 23.71 -46.33
N MET A 17 -2.62 23.05 -47.48
CA MET A 17 -1.80 23.29 -48.66
C MET A 17 -2.25 24.59 -49.35
N ALA A 18 -1.44 25.65 -49.22
CA ALA A 18 -1.42 26.74 -50.19
C ALA A 18 -0.65 26.26 -51.43
N SER A 19 -1.32 26.27 -52.58
CA SER A 19 -0.80 25.85 -53.87
C SER A 19 0.35 26.74 -54.35
N CYS A 20 1.47 26.15 -54.76
CA CYS A 20 2.23 26.57 -55.93
C CYS A 20 3.05 25.38 -56.47
N THR A 21 2.96 25.19 -57.77
CA THR A 21 3.45 24.09 -58.60
C THR A 21 4.97 24.08 -58.78
N SER A 22 5.60 22.91 -58.67
CA SER A 22 6.74 22.50 -59.50
C SER A 22 7.00 21.00 -59.37
N ASP A 23 7.04 20.32 -60.52
CA ASP A 23 7.27 18.89 -60.69
C ASP A 23 8.62 18.43 -60.15
N ILE A 24 8.61 17.43 -59.27
CA ILE A 24 9.75 16.54 -58.98
C ILE A 24 9.18 15.12 -59.02
N GLU A 25 9.69 14.30 -59.95
CA GLU A 25 9.42 12.87 -59.98
C GLU A 25 10.02 12.21 -58.74
N GLU A 26 9.18 11.96 -57.75
CA GLU A 26 9.50 11.15 -56.59
C GLU A 26 9.08 9.70 -56.90
N THR A 27 10.04 8.79 -56.87
CA THR A 27 9.82 7.34 -57.02
C THR A 27 9.01 6.84 -55.82
N THR A 28 7.69 6.82 -55.99
CA THR A 28 6.76 6.34 -54.97
C THR A 28 6.88 4.82 -54.83
N ALA A 29 7.66 4.38 -53.85
CA ALA A 29 7.45 3.07 -53.25
C ALA A 29 6.01 3.07 -52.71
N THR A 30 5.16 2.21 -53.26
CA THR A 30 3.76 2.09 -52.88
C THR A 30 3.68 1.50 -51.47
N THR A 31 3.65 2.35 -50.45
CA THR A 31 3.23 1.99 -49.09
C THR A 31 1.73 1.74 -49.11
N GLY A 32 1.35 0.51 -49.49
CA GLY A 32 -0.04 0.05 -49.35
C GLY A 32 -0.41 0.03 -47.87
N LYS A 33 -1.36 0.87 -47.46
CA LYS A 33 -1.98 0.84 -46.13
C LYS A 33 -2.56 -0.56 -45.89
N SER A 34 -1.84 -1.38 -45.14
CA SER A 34 -2.36 -2.66 -44.67
C SER A 34 -2.93 -2.41 -43.28
N ASN A 35 -4.26 -2.53 -43.14
CA ASN A 35 -4.93 -2.35 -41.86
C ASN A 35 -4.66 -3.58 -40.99
N VAL A 36 -3.56 -3.58 -40.23
CA VAL A 36 -3.27 -4.66 -39.28
C VAL A 36 -4.32 -4.63 -38.17
N GLN A 37 -4.91 -5.77 -37.84
CA GLN A 37 -5.90 -5.93 -36.79
C GLN A 37 -5.26 -6.54 -35.54
N LEU A 38 -5.51 -5.94 -34.36
CA LEU A 38 -5.18 -6.55 -33.07
C LEU A 38 -6.41 -7.27 -32.50
N VAL A 39 -6.25 -8.55 -32.20
CA VAL A 39 -7.25 -9.39 -31.52
C VAL A 39 -6.66 -9.85 -30.20
N VAL A 40 -7.32 -9.57 -29.08
CA VAL A 40 -6.86 -9.95 -27.74
C VAL A 40 -7.87 -10.91 -27.14
N GLY A 41 -7.38 -12.05 -26.64
CA GLY A 41 -8.20 -13.02 -25.91
C GLY A 41 -8.70 -12.50 -24.56
N GLU A 42 -9.44 -13.34 -23.85
CA GLU A 42 -9.95 -13.03 -22.52
C GLU A 42 -8.83 -12.79 -21.50
N PHE A 43 -9.16 -12.08 -20.42
CA PHE A 43 -8.26 -11.94 -19.28
C PHE A 43 -8.00 -13.32 -18.67
N PRO A 44 -6.75 -13.65 -18.27
CA PRO A 44 -6.44 -14.95 -17.71
C PRO A 44 -7.24 -15.22 -16.43
N ALA A 45 -7.87 -16.40 -16.37
CA ALA A 45 -8.50 -16.88 -15.16
C ALA A 45 -7.43 -17.54 -14.29
N PHE A 46 -7.14 -16.93 -13.15
CA PHE A 46 -6.27 -17.54 -12.15
C PHE A 46 -7.13 -18.44 -11.25
N GLY A 47 -6.70 -19.69 -11.07
CA GLY A 47 -7.43 -20.69 -10.27
C GLY A 47 -7.73 -20.21 -8.85
N ASP A 48 -8.67 -20.91 -8.18
CA ASP A 48 -9.24 -20.50 -6.90
C ASP A 48 -8.19 -19.97 -5.93
N SER A 49 -8.46 -18.77 -5.39
CA SER A 49 -7.71 -18.22 -4.26
C SER A 49 -7.82 -19.23 -3.11
N GLN A 50 -6.80 -20.08 -2.93
CA GLN A 50 -6.67 -20.95 -1.77
C GLN A 50 -6.38 -20.04 -0.57
N THR A 51 -7.43 -19.48 0.01
CA THR A 51 -7.38 -18.70 1.24
C THR A 51 -6.94 -19.67 2.35
N ARG A 52 -5.64 -19.64 2.69
CA ARG A 52 -5.22 -20.20 3.98
C ARG A 52 -5.77 -19.28 5.06
N THR A 53 -6.97 -19.61 5.55
CA THR A 53 -7.73 -19.05 6.68
C THR A 53 -7.85 -17.51 6.74
N ILE A 54 -9.11 -17.06 6.79
CA ILE A 54 -9.61 -15.69 6.92
C ILE A 54 -9.86 -14.99 5.57
N GLY A 55 -11.12 -15.04 5.12
CA GLY A 55 -11.66 -14.16 4.08
C GLY A 55 -12.48 -14.86 2.99
N THR A 56 -13.46 -14.12 2.48
CA THR A 56 -14.22 -14.45 1.26
C THR A 56 -13.25 -14.61 0.08
N PRO A 57 -13.45 -15.59 -0.82
CA PRO A 57 -12.71 -15.65 -2.07
C PRO A 57 -12.77 -14.31 -2.79
N ASP A 58 -11.61 -13.80 -3.18
CA ASP A 58 -11.53 -12.65 -4.07
C ASP A 58 -10.82 -13.14 -5.33
N PRO A 59 -11.50 -13.22 -6.47
CA PRO A 59 -10.87 -13.66 -7.70
C PRO A 59 -9.85 -12.63 -8.20
N GLY A 60 -9.86 -11.39 -7.67
CA GLY A 60 -9.16 -10.25 -8.22
C GLY A 60 -9.75 -9.84 -9.56
N LYS A 61 -8.91 -9.25 -10.42
CA LYS A 61 -9.29 -8.90 -11.78
C LYS A 61 -9.61 -10.17 -12.59
N THR A 62 -10.79 -10.20 -13.21
CA THR A 62 -11.25 -11.34 -14.05
C THR A 62 -11.56 -10.94 -15.49
N SER A 63 -11.46 -9.65 -15.82
CA SER A 63 -11.76 -9.13 -17.16
C SER A 63 -10.94 -7.87 -17.44
N TRP A 64 -10.76 -7.56 -18.73
CA TRP A 64 -10.20 -6.29 -19.16
C TRP A 64 -11.11 -5.12 -18.76
N ALA A 65 -10.50 -3.99 -18.42
CA ALA A 65 -11.16 -2.76 -18.00
C ALA A 65 -10.63 -1.58 -18.81
N VAL A 66 -11.47 -0.56 -19.01
CA VAL A 66 -11.10 0.66 -19.74
C VAL A 66 -9.83 1.25 -19.12
N GLY A 67 -8.84 1.54 -19.96
CA GLY A 67 -7.54 2.06 -19.53
C GLY A 67 -6.47 1.01 -19.28
N ASP A 68 -6.80 -0.30 -19.30
CA ASP A 68 -5.78 -1.35 -19.30
C ASP A 68 -4.82 -1.20 -20.47
N GLU A 69 -3.54 -1.48 -20.24
CA GLU A 69 -2.49 -1.37 -21.25
C GLU A 69 -1.80 -2.71 -21.51
N LEU A 70 -1.57 -3.02 -22.78
CA LEU A 70 -0.74 -4.11 -23.24
C LEU A 70 0.50 -3.57 -23.92
N LEU A 71 1.65 -4.15 -23.60
CA LEU A 71 2.93 -3.83 -24.23
C LEU A 71 3.39 -5.01 -25.07
N LEU A 72 3.51 -4.77 -26.38
CA LEU A 72 4.05 -5.74 -27.33
C LEU A 72 5.45 -5.27 -27.73
N VAL A 73 6.42 -6.17 -27.69
CA VAL A 73 7.81 -5.86 -28.05
C VAL A 73 8.34 -6.90 -29.03
N ILE A 74 8.92 -6.39 -30.10
CA ILE A 74 9.63 -7.16 -31.11
C ILE A 74 11.08 -6.71 -31.07
N ASP A 75 11.96 -7.57 -30.56
CA ASP A 75 13.40 -7.39 -30.71
C ASP A 75 13.86 -8.09 -31.99
N ASN A 76 14.26 -7.32 -33.00
CA ASN A 76 14.68 -7.85 -34.29
C ASN A 76 16.12 -7.41 -34.61
N THR A 77 17.00 -8.37 -34.83
CA THR A 77 18.40 -8.12 -35.17
C THR A 77 18.60 -7.29 -36.45
N SER A 78 17.63 -7.27 -37.36
CA SER A 78 17.70 -6.56 -38.65
C SER A 78 17.12 -5.16 -38.63
N TYR A 79 16.20 -4.84 -37.70
CA TYR A 79 15.47 -3.57 -37.68
C TYR A 79 15.46 -2.88 -36.32
N GLY A 80 16.17 -3.43 -35.33
CA GLY A 80 16.18 -2.95 -33.97
C GLY A 80 14.99 -3.45 -33.15
N SER A 81 14.92 -2.97 -31.92
CA SER A 81 13.84 -3.27 -30.97
C SER A 81 12.71 -2.26 -31.16
N HIS A 82 11.50 -2.77 -31.41
CA HIS A 82 10.27 -2.01 -31.58
C HIS A 82 9.28 -2.39 -30.48
N SER A 83 8.56 -1.41 -29.96
CA SER A 83 7.57 -1.64 -28.91
C SER A 83 6.34 -0.77 -29.13
N ALA A 84 5.17 -1.33 -28.86
CA ALA A 84 3.89 -0.65 -28.94
C ALA A 84 3.07 -0.87 -27.68
N THR A 85 2.46 0.20 -27.20
CA THR A 85 1.46 0.17 -26.13
C THR A 85 0.08 0.28 -26.72
N PHE A 86 -0.78 -0.66 -26.36
CA PHE A 86 -2.19 -0.66 -26.72
C PHE A 86 -3.03 -0.44 -25.48
N THR A 87 -4.04 0.40 -25.57
CA THR A 87 -4.96 0.69 -24.46
C THR A 87 -6.36 0.19 -24.79
N TYR A 88 -7.01 -0.46 -23.83
CA TYR A 88 -8.39 -0.91 -23.97
C TYR A 88 -9.38 0.24 -23.74
N ASN A 89 -10.25 0.51 -24.72
CA ASN A 89 -11.24 1.58 -24.63
C ASN A 89 -12.64 1.10 -24.19
N GLY A 90 -12.78 -0.18 -23.81
CA GLY A 90 -14.06 -0.81 -23.46
C GLY A 90 -14.71 -1.58 -24.61
N LYS A 91 -14.18 -1.47 -25.83
CA LYS A 91 -14.64 -2.20 -27.02
C LYS A 91 -13.50 -2.86 -27.79
N SER A 92 -12.38 -2.17 -27.93
CA SER A 92 -11.20 -2.62 -28.68
C SER A 92 -9.92 -2.12 -28.04
N TRP A 93 -8.81 -2.71 -28.47
CA TRP A 93 -7.45 -2.30 -28.12
C TRP A 93 -6.93 -1.36 -29.19
N GLU A 94 -6.54 -0.15 -28.79
CA GLU A 94 -6.04 0.89 -29.69
C GLU A 94 -4.59 1.20 -29.38
N LEU A 95 -3.76 1.38 -30.41
CA LEU A 95 -2.38 1.82 -30.24
C LEU A 95 -2.37 3.24 -29.67
N THR A 96 -1.70 3.43 -28.55
CA THR A 96 -1.59 4.72 -27.86
C THR A 96 -0.16 5.23 -27.77
N SER A 97 0.83 4.35 -27.97
CA SER A 97 2.24 4.74 -27.99
C SER A 97 3.11 3.75 -28.76
N GLY A 98 4.20 4.26 -29.34
CA GLY A 98 5.20 3.44 -30.03
C GLY A 98 4.74 2.89 -31.38
N GLU A 99 5.41 1.84 -31.82
CA GLU A 99 5.17 1.19 -33.10
C GLU A 99 5.58 -0.29 -33.09
N LEU A 100 4.98 -1.09 -33.97
CA LEU A 100 5.44 -2.46 -34.25
C LEU A 100 5.91 -2.56 -35.70
N VAL A 101 7.11 -3.07 -35.89
CA VAL A 101 7.68 -3.32 -37.23
C VAL A 101 8.05 -4.80 -37.36
N TYR A 102 7.53 -5.47 -38.39
CA TYR A 102 7.82 -6.88 -38.68
C TYR A 102 7.70 -7.19 -40.17
N ARG A 103 8.28 -8.31 -40.62
CA ARG A 103 8.18 -8.75 -42.03
C ARG A 103 7.10 -9.82 -42.19
N GLU A 104 6.53 -9.86 -43.39
CA GLU A 104 5.63 -10.92 -43.82
C GLU A 104 6.32 -12.29 -43.70
N GLY A 105 5.72 -13.17 -42.90
CA GLY A 105 6.21 -14.52 -42.67
C GLY A 105 7.52 -14.60 -41.86
N ASP A 106 7.97 -13.53 -41.20
CA ASP A 106 9.07 -13.57 -40.22
C ASP A 106 9.13 -12.30 -39.33
N PRO A 107 9.05 -12.40 -37.99
CA PRO A 107 8.71 -13.60 -37.21
C PRO A 107 7.21 -13.92 -37.29
N ALA A 108 6.84 -15.19 -37.13
CA ALA A 108 5.44 -15.61 -37.01
C ALA A 108 4.83 -15.26 -35.64
N TYR A 109 5.65 -14.86 -34.66
CA TYR A 109 5.27 -14.56 -33.29
C TYR A 109 5.90 -13.25 -32.81
N ILE A 110 5.29 -12.65 -31.80
CA ILE A 110 5.86 -11.50 -31.08
C ILE A 110 6.56 -12.04 -29.84
N PRO A 111 7.88 -11.84 -29.69
CA PRO A 111 8.68 -12.45 -28.62
C PRO A 111 8.20 -12.11 -27.21
N HIS A 112 7.69 -10.89 -27.01
CA HIS A 112 7.30 -10.41 -25.70
C HIS A 112 5.96 -9.70 -25.75
N VAL A 113 5.06 -10.15 -24.87
CA VAL A 113 3.73 -9.56 -24.67
C VAL A 113 3.52 -9.45 -23.17
N TYR A 114 3.28 -8.24 -22.70
CA TYR A 114 3.11 -7.97 -21.27
C TYR A 114 1.78 -7.28 -21.00
N TYR A 115 1.08 -7.76 -19.98
CA TYR A 115 0.19 -6.94 -19.18
C TYR A 115 0.96 -6.51 -17.93
N ALA A 116 1.44 -5.27 -17.94
CA ALA A 116 2.31 -4.72 -16.90
C ALA A 116 2.04 -3.20 -16.77
N PRO A 117 0.88 -2.81 -16.23
CA PRO A 117 0.40 -1.41 -16.22
C PRO A 117 1.35 -0.41 -15.54
N ASN A 118 2.21 -0.87 -14.63
CA ASN A 118 3.25 -0.04 -13.99
C ASN A 118 4.52 0.14 -14.83
N TYR A 119 4.62 -0.51 -15.98
CA TYR A 119 5.85 -0.60 -16.76
C TYR A 119 5.68 -0.05 -18.17
N LYS A 120 6.80 0.32 -18.79
CA LYS A 120 6.93 0.72 -20.19
C LYS A 120 8.20 0.11 -20.77
N TRP A 121 8.24 -0.07 -22.09
CA TRP A 121 9.50 -0.42 -22.75
C TRP A 121 10.37 0.82 -22.94
N ALA A 122 11.61 0.77 -22.51
CA ALA A 122 12.61 1.82 -22.75
C ALA A 122 14.02 1.22 -22.62
N ASN A 123 14.99 1.73 -23.40
CA ASN A 123 16.38 1.27 -23.33
C ASN A 123 16.49 -0.27 -23.43
N THR A 124 15.82 -0.87 -24.43
CA THR A 124 15.83 -2.32 -24.70
C THR A 124 15.41 -3.21 -23.52
N SER A 125 14.66 -2.67 -22.55
CA SER A 125 14.20 -3.41 -21.38
C SER A 125 12.88 -2.84 -20.86
N LEU A 126 12.26 -3.61 -19.96
CA LEU A 126 11.05 -3.19 -19.28
C LEU A 126 11.41 -2.31 -18.08
N MET A 127 10.87 -1.08 -18.04
CA MET A 127 11.21 -0.06 -17.06
C MET A 127 9.96 0.43 -16.34
N LEU A 128 10.04 0.68 -15.04
CA LEU A 128 8.93 1.28 -14.29
C LEU A 128 8.57 2.66 -14.83
N LYS A 129 7.27 2.95 -14.87
CA LYS A 129 6.75 4.30 -15.12
C LYS A 129 7.09 5.21 -13.94
N LYS A 130 7.24 6.51 -14.20
CA LYS A 130 7.55 7.50 -13.17
C LYS A 130 6.48 7.46 -12.06
N GLY A 131 6.93 7.34 -10.81
CA GLY A 131 6.04 7.30 -9.63
C GLY A 131 5.32 5.98 -9.42
N LYS A 132 5.66 4.93 -10.16
CA LYS A 132 5.17 3.57 -9.93
C LYS A 132 6.24 2.72 -9.25
N ALA A 133 5.79 1.68 -8.54
CA ALA A 133 6.65 0.70 -7.88
C ALA A 133 6.38 -0.70 -8.44
N ALA A 134 7.39 -1.56 -8.42
CA ALA A 134 7.22 -2.97 -8.76
C ALA A 134 6.28 -3.65 -7.74
N GLY A 135 5.56 -4.69 -8.14
CA GLY A 135 4.70 -5.44 -7.23
C GLY A 135 3.44 -4.71 -6.72
N THR A 136 3.18 -3.45 -7.12
CA THR A 136 1.92 -2.76 -6.77
C THR A 136 0.82 -2.91 -7.81
N ASP A 137 1.07 -3.69 -8.86
CA ASP A 137 0.10 -4.08 -9.88
C ASP A 137 0.49 -5.43 -10.49
N GLU A 138 -0.42 -6.03 -11.26
CA GLU A 138 -0.19 -7.30 -11.93
C GLU A 138 0.97 -7.21 -12.94
N TYR A 139 1.69 -8.31 -13.05
CA TYR A 139 2.72 -8.51 -14.06
C TYR A 139 2.47 -9.85 -14.74
N ILE A 140 1.94 -9.86 -15.96
CA ILE A 140 1.56 -11.09 -16.64
C ILE A 140 2.21 -11.10 -18.02
N GLU A 141 2.86 -12.22 -18.34
CA GLU A 141 3.39 -12.49 -19.68
C GLU A 141 2.36 -13.27 -20.50
N GLY A 142 2.14 -12.81 -21.73
CA GLY A 142 1.28 -13.45 -22.72
C GLY A 142 2.07 -13.94 -23.92
N THR A 143 1.34 -14.40 -24.92
CA THR A 143 1.89 -14.76 -26.23
C THR A 143 1.16 -14.00 -27.31
N ALA A 144 1.83 -13.73 -28.43
CA ALA A 144 1.13 -13.26 -29.62
C ALA A 144 1.68 -13.87 -30.90
N ARG A 145 0.76 -14.11 -31.84
CA ARG A 145 1.04 -14.68 -33.16
C ARG A 145 0.56 -13.74 -34.25
N ILE A 146 1.31 -13.71 -35.34
CA ILE A 146 1.00 -12.95 -36.55
C ILE A 146 0.44 -13.94 -37.59
N THR A 147 -0.78 -13.71 -38.05
CA THR A 147 -1.50 -14.56 -39.00
C THR A 147 -2.05 -13.75 -40.18
N GLY A 148 -2.65 -14.42 -41.17
CA GLY A 148 -3.28 -13.76 -42.31
C GLY A 148 -2.28 -12.93 -43.12
N ASN A 149 -1.12 -13.51 -43.45
CA ASN A 149 -0.05 -12.84 -44.20
C ASN A 149 0.48 -11.55 -43.57
N GLY A 150 0.42 -11.42 -42.23
CA GLY A 150 0.91 -10.23 -41.53
C GLY A 150 -0.15 -9.19 -41.20
N GLU A 151 -1.43 -9.48 -41.46
CA GLU A 151 -2.53 -8.53 -41.27
C GLU A 151 -3.25 -8.69 -39.92
N THR A 152 -2.98 -9.76 -39.15
CA THR A 152 -3.64 -9.96 -37.85
C THR A 152 -2.64 -10.36 -36.78
N ILE A 153 -2.64 -9.63 -35.66
CA ILE A 153 -1.92 -9.97 -34.43
C ILE A 153 -2.94 -10.53 -33.44
N THR A 154 -2.79 -11.80 -33.06
CA THR A 154 -3.62 -12.43 -32.01
C THR A 154 -2.82 -12.56 -30.73
N VAL A 155 -3.23 -11.83 -29.69
CA VAL A 155 -2.67 -11.87 -28.33
C VAL A 155 -3.49 -12.85 -27.47
N SER A 156 -2.80 -13.69 -26.70
CA SER A 156 -3.42 -14.64 -25.78
C SER A 156 -2.69 -14.68 -24.44
N PHE A 157 -3.49 -14.69 -23.37
CA PHE A 157 -3.06 -14.95 -22.00
C PHE A 157 -3.64 -16.26 -21.44
N ALA A 158 -4.24 -17.12 -22.27
CA ALA A 158 -4.96 -18.31 -21.82
C ALA A 158 -4.12 -19.27 -20.94
N GLU A 159 -2.83 -19.40 -21.25
CA GLU A 159 -1.87 -20.23 -20.50
C GLU A 159 -1.03 -19.43 -19.49
N ALA A 160 -1.35 -18.15 -19.29
CA ALA A 160 -0.59 -17.29 -18.41
C ALA A 160 -0.84 -17.68 -16.95
N THR A 161 0.22 -17.81 -16.17
CA THR A 161 0.17 -18.06 -14.73
C THR A 161 0.99 -17.01 -13.99
N ARG A 162 0.55 -16.62 -12.78
CA ARG A 162 1.37 -15.75 -11.93
C ARG A 162 2.58 -16.54 -11.44
N LYS A 163 3.78 -16.07 -11.78
CA LYS A 163 5.05 -16.61 -11.26
C LYS A 163 5.38 -16.08 -9.84
N TYR A 164 4.36 -15.59 -9.14
CA TYR A 164 4.41 -14.95 -7.84
C TYR A 164 3.09 -15.17 -7.10
N SER A 165 3.05 -14.75 -5.83
CA SER A 165 1.84 -14.73 -5.01
C SER A 165 1.15 -13.37 -5.03
N ARG A 166 -0.14 -13.35 -4.68
CA ARG A 166 -0.89 -12.11 -4.44
C ARG A 166 -1.23 -12.00 -2.95
N LEU A 167 -0.96 -10.86 -2.34
CA LEU A 167 -1.42 -10.52 -1.00
C LEU A 167 -2.57 -9.51 -1.11
N ARG A 168 -3.78 -9.93 -0.74
CA ARG A 168 -4.93 -9.03 -0.56
C ARG A 168 -4.93 -8.51 0.87
N ILE A 169 -4.97 -7.20 1.03
CA ILE A 169 -5.04 -6.52 2.32
C ILE A 169 -6.44 -5.92 2.45
N ALA A 170 -7.19 -6.36 3.45
CA ALA A 170 -8.48 -5.74 3.81
C ALA A 170 -8.22 -4.61 4.81
N THR A 171 -8.72 -3.40 4.51
CA THR A 171 -8.49 -2.16 5.26
C THR A 171 -9.67 -1.19 5.03
N LEU A 172 -9.46 0.12 5.20
CA LEU A 172 -10.44 1.18 4.90
C LEU A 172 -10.69 1.30 3.39
N PRO A 173 -11.91 1.62 2.94
CA PRO A 173 -12.21 1.85 1.53
C PRO A 173 -11.69 3.19 1.02
N ASN A 174 -11.17 3.21 -0.22
CA ASN A 174 -10.66 4.41 -0.91
C ASN A 174 -9.59 5.21 -0.13
N GLU A 175 -8.80 4.52 0.68
CA GLU A 175 -7.79 5.14 1.54
C GLU A 175 -6.39 4.73 1.13
N GLN A 176 -5.44 5.64 1.36
CA GLN A 176 -4.03 5.34 1.17
C GLN A 176 -3.47 4.64 2.41
N ILE A 177 -2.76 3.55 2.18
CA ILE A 177 -2.05 2.79 3.22
C ILE A 177 -0.57 2.68 2.86
N THR A 178 0.25 2.50 3.89
CA THR A 178 1.66 2.14 3.76
C THR A 178 1.81 0.67 4.10
N VAL A 179 2.59 -0.06 3.29
CA VAL A 179 2.92 -1.47 3.52
C VAL A 179 4.43 -1.60 3.54
N ASP A 180 4.96 -1.88 4.73
CA ASP A 180 6.36 -2.25 4.89
C ASP A 180 6.50 -3.75 4.70
N THR A 181 7.57 -4.15 4.02
CA THR A 181 7.88 -5.56 3.78
C THR A 181 9.34 -5.84 4.11
N GLU A 182 9.61 -7.01 4.67
CA GLU A 182 10.96 -7.54 4.83
C GLU A 182 11.14 -8.81 3.99
N ASP A 183 12.26 -8.88 3.26
CA ASP A 183 12.61 -9.97 2.34
C ASP A 183 11.50 -10.29 1.32
N PHE A 184 11.18 -9.31 0.48
CA PHE A 184 10.11 -9.39 -0.52
C PHE A 184 10.65 -9.21 -1.94
N THR A 185 10.29 -10.10 -2.86
CA THR A 185 10.58 -9.95 -4.29
C THR A 185 9.32 -9.49 -5.03
N PRO A 186 9.21 -8.22 -5.44
CA PRO A 186 8.04 -7.72 -6.13
C PRO A 186 7.86 -8.36 -7.52
N ALA A 187 6.62 -8.54 -7.94
CA ALA A 187 6.29 -9.04 -9.28
C ALA A 187 6.86 -8.09 -10.35
N GLY A 188 7.47 -8.69 -11.38
CA GLY A 188 8.19 -7.94 -12.43
C GLY A 188 9.62 -7.53 -12.05
N SER A 189 10.14 -8.00 -10.91
CA SER A 189 11.54 -7.87 -10.49
C SER A 189 12.16 -9.24 -10.25
N SER A 190 13.48 -9.35 -10.47
CA SER A 190 14.30 -10.48 -10.02
C SER A 190 14.97 -10.24 -8.67
N ASP A 191 14.96 -9.00 -8.20
CA ASP A 191 15.75 -8.56 -7.06
C ASP A 191 14.90 -8.57 -5.80
N MET A 192 15.39 -9.25 -4.77
CA MET A 192 14.75 -9.28 -3.45
C MET A 192 15.10 -8.01 -2.68
N GLU A 193 14.06 -7.33 -2.19
CA GLU A 193 14.19 -6.18 -1.32
C GLU A 193 14.26 -6.67 0.13
N GLN A 194 15.35 -6.35 0.83
CA GLN A 194 15.47 -6.62 2.26
C GLN A 194 14.46 -5.80 3.07
N LYS A 195 14.23 -4.55 2.65
CA LYS A 195 13.24 -3.64 3.22
C LYS A 195 12.56 -2.89 2.09
N GLY A 196 11.27 -3.12 1.93
CA GLY A 196 10.40 -2.44 0.99
C GLY A 196 9.41 -1.54 1.74
N ASN A 197 9.04 -0.42 1.11
CA ASN A 197 8.01 0.49 1.61
C ASN A 197 7.11 0.86 0.44
N TYR A 198 5.86 0.43 0.52
CA TYR A 198 4.91 0.52 -0.57
C TYR A 198 3.71 1.38 -0.19
N THR A 199 3.38 2.32 -1.06
CA THR A 199 2.15 3.09 -0.94
C THR A 199 1.07 2.47 -1.82
N LEU A 200 -0.01 2.01 -1.21
CA LEU A 200 -1.16 1.40 -1.90
C LEU A 200 -2.41 2.24 -1.64
N THR A 201 -3.37 2.18 -2.56
CA THR A 201 -4.70 2.75 -2.37
C THR A 201 -5.70 1.61 -2.45
N SER A 202 -6.54 1.49 -1.42
CA SER A 202 -7.59 0.49 -1.39
C SER A 202 -8.76 0.84 -2.33
N ASP A 203 -9.45 -0.18 -2.82
CA ASP A 203 -10.66 -0.03 -3.62
C ASP A 203 -11.88 0.39 -2.77
N GLU A 204 -13.03 0.56 -3.44
CA GLU A 204 -14.31 0.92 -2.80
C GLU A 204 -14.77 -0.08 -1.72
N LYS A 205 -14.24 -1.30 -1.74
CA LYS A 205 -14.54 -2.37 -0.77
C LYS A 205 -13.46 -2.49 0.31
N GLY A 206 -12.45 -1.62 0.31
CA GLY A 206 -11.36 -1.66 1.28
C GLY A 206 -10.27 -2.68 0.97
N ASN A 207 -10.11 -3.13 -0.28
CA ASN A 207 -9.04 -4.05 -0.65
C ASN A 207 -7.88 -3.35 -1.33
N ALA A 208 -6.67 -3.61 -0.86
CA ALA A 208 -5.43 -3.26 -1.53
C ALA A 208 -4.63 -4.53 -1.86
N TYR A 209 -3.72 -4.44 -2.83
CA TYR A 209 -3.02 -5.62 -3.35
C TYR A 209 -1.52 -5.38 -3.47
N LEU A 210 -0.75 -6.40 -3.08
CA LEU A 210 0.67 -6.50 -3.35
C LEU A 210 0.96 -7.82 -4.07
N TYR A 211 1.83 -7.78 -5.07
CA TYR A 211 2.13 -8.88 -5.97
C TYR A 211 3.62 -9.17 -5.90
N GLY A 212 3.98 -10.41 -5.56
CA GLY A 212 5.37 -10.82 -5.41
C GLY A 212 5.52 -12.08 -4.59
N THR A 213 6.73 -12.35 -4.14
CA THR A 213 7.06 -13.55 -3.38
C THR A 213 7.66 -13.16 -2.05
N PHE A 214 7.13 -13.73 -0.98
CA PHE A 214 7.68 -13.66 0.37
C PHE A 214 8.40 -14.97 0.67
N ILE A 215 9.56 -14.90 1.32
CA ILE A 215 10.29 -16.07 1.76
C ILE A 215 9.93 -16.44 3.21
N ASN A 216 10.55 -17.50 3.72
CA ASN A 216 10.37 -17.88 5.12
C ASN A 216 10.88 -16.76 6.04
N ASN A 217 10.10 -16.43 7.06
CA ASN A 217 10.31 -15.34 8.02
C ASN A 217 10.19 -13.92 7.45
N SER A 218 9.80 -13.75 6.19
CA SER A 218 9.43 -12.42 5.68
C SER A 218 8.33 -11.80 6.54
N GLU A 219 8.38 -10.49 6.72
CA GLU A 219 7.37 -9.74 7.46
C GLU A 219 6.62 -8.79 6.52
N VAL A 220 5.33 -8.62 6.78
CA VAL A 220 4.53 -7.53 6.21
C VAL A 220 3.86 -6.75 7.33
N THR A 221 4.04 -5.43 7.33
CA THR A 221 3.39 -4.52 8.27
C THR A 221 2.54 -3.52 7.49
N VAL A 222 1.22 -3.60 7.68
CA VAL A 222 0.24 -2.67 7.12
C VAL A 222 0.03 -1.52 8.09
N LYS A 223 0.09 -0.29 7.58
CA LYS A 223 -0.06 0.93 8.35
C LYS A 223 -1.08 1.86 7.72
N TYR A 224 -1.89 2.50 8.56
CA TYR A 224 -2.61 3.70 8.18
C TYR A 224 -1.74 4.89 8.56
N ARG A 225 -1.22 5.59 7.56
CA ARG A 225 -0.09 6.50 7.73
C ARG A 225 1.07 5.72 8.35
N GLU A 226 1.43 5.97 9.61
CA GLU A 226 2.46 5.21 10.34
C GLU A 226 1.95 4.43 11.55
N ALA A 227 0.64 4.49 11.81
CA ALA A 227 0.04 3.66 12.84
C ALA A 227 -0.10 2.21 12.32
N PRO A 228 0.53 1.22 12.97
CA PRO A 228 0.44 -0.17 12.54
C PRO A 228 -0.99 -0.68 12.73
N LEU A 229 -1.56 -1.21 11.65
CA LEU A 229 -2.87 -1.87 11.67
C LEU A 229 -2.74 -3.38 11.81
N LYS A 230 -1.68 -3.94 11.23
CA LYS A 230 -1.41 -5.37 11.25
C LYS A 230 0.04 -5.64 10.90
N THR A 231 0.67 -6.53 11.66
CA THR A 231 1.92 -7.19 11.25
C THR A 231 1.68 -8.67 11.09
N TYR A 232 2.26 -9.26 10.05
CA TYR A 232 2.22 -10.68 9.79
C TYR A 232 3.59 -11.18 9.36
N THR A 233 4.07 -12.24 10.03
CA THR A 233 5.31 -12.93 9.69
C THR A 233 4.98 -14.24 8.99
N PHE A 234 5.50 -14.43 7.78
CA PHE A 234 5.30 -15.64 7.01
C PHE A 234 6.14 -16.78 7.59
N SER A 235 5.48 -17.87 8.00
CA SER A 235 6.16 -19.08 8.51
C SER A 235 6.69 -20.01 7.41
N GLN A 236 6.36 -19.71 6.16
CA GLN A 236 6.78 -20.44 4.95
C GLN A 236 6.75 -19.46 3.77
N ALA A 237 7.55 -19.74 2.74
CA ALA A 237 7.53 -18.97 1.51
C ALA A 237 6.15 -19.03 0.84
N THR A 238 5.75 -17.94 0.19
CA THR A 238 4.50 -17.92 -0.56
C THR A 238 4.65 -18.70 -1.87
N GLU A 239 3.59 -19.43 -2.20
CA GLU A 239 3.52 -20.22 -3.43
C GLU A 239 3.02 -19.38 -4.63
N ASN A 240 3.59 -19.64 -5.80
CA ASN A 240 3.17 -19.03 -7.06
C ASN A 240 1.69 -19.29 -7.36
N ALA A 241 1.04 -18.31 -8.00
CA ALA A 241 -0.38 -18.30 -8.33
C ALA A 241 -1.35 -18.37 -7.15
N LYS A 242 -0.87 -18.45 -5.89
CA LYS A 242 -1.73 -18.39 -4.72
C LYS A 242 -2.01 -16.96 -4.29
N SER A 243 -3.20 -16.79 -3.71
CA SER A 243 -3.63 -15.54 -3.08
C SER A 243 -3.73 -15.72 -1.57
N TYR A 244 -3.17 -14.79 -0.83
CA TYR A 244 -3.20 -14.71 0.63
C TYR A 244 -4.03 -13.51 1.03
N ALA A 245 -4.68 -13.58 2.19
CA ALA A 245 -5.49 -12.50 2.72
C ALA A 245 -4.92 -12.04 4.07
N LEU A 246 -4.81 -10.73 4.24
CA LEU A 246 -4.38 -10.09 5.47
C LEU A 246 -5.48 -9.14 5.93
N ASP A 247 -6.07 -9.44 7.08
CA ASP A 247 -7.06 -8.58 7.71
C ASP A 247 -6.35 -7.49 8.53
N ALA A 248 -6.42 -6.25 8.03
CA ALA A 248 -5.99 -5.02 8.66
C ALA A 248 -7.18 -4.03 8.73
N SER A 249 -8.41 -4.54 8.84
CA SER A 249 -9.62 -3.74 8.90
C SER A 249 -9.66 -2.85 10.14
N ILE A 250 -10.45 -1.79 10.03
CA ILE A 250 -10.62 -0.75 11.04
C ILE A 250 -12.11 -0.57 11.31
N ILE A 251 -12.49 -0.46 12.59
CA ILE A 251 -13.85 -0.19 13.01
C ILE A 251 -14.05 1.32 13.10
N SER A 252 -15.05 1.84 12.40
CA SER A 252 -15.41 3.25 12.50
C SER A 252 -16.42 3.48 13.63
N LEU A 253 -15.99 4.20 14.67
CA LEU A 253 -16.78 4.61 15.82
C LEU A 253 -16.88 6.15 15.92
N ALA A 254 -16.63 6.86 14.82
CA ALA A 254 -16.71 8.32 14.73
C ALA A 254 -18.08 8.84 14.25
N GLY A 255 -19.08 7.96 14.09
CA GLY A 255 -20.42 8.33 13.66
C GLY A 255 -21.20 9.09 14.74
N GLU A 256 -22.17 9.91 14.34
CA GLU A 256 -23.12 10.49 15.28
C GLU A 256 -23.97 9.40 15.95
N GLY A 257 -24.18 9.51 17.26
CA GLY A 257 -25.05 8.59 18.00
C GLY A 257 -24.44 7.22 18.32
N ILE A 258 -23.13 7.03 18.15
CA ILE A 258 -22.42 5.85 18.66
C ILE A 258 -22.58 5.80 20.19
N THR A 259 -23.03 4.65 20.70
CA THR A 259 -23.32 4.45 22.13
C THR A 259 -22.19 3.71 22.82
N TYR A 260 -22.10 3.86 24.15
CA TYR A 260 -21.19 3.12 25.01
C TYR A 260 -21.22 1.61 24.72
N ASN A 261 -22.41 1.00 24.76
CA ASN A 261 -22.58 -0.44 24.55
C ASN A 261 -22.16 -0.87 23.14
N GLN A 262 -22.37 -0.02 22.12
CA GLN A 262 -21.94 -0.32 20.77
C GLN A 262 -20.41 -0.42 20.67
N ILE A 263 -19.69 0.53 21.28
CA ILE A 263 -18.21 0.53 21.33
C ILE A 263 -17.72 -0.73 22.03
N GLU A 264 -18.28 -1.02 23.21
CA GLU A 264 -17.94 -2.20 24.00
C GLU A 264 -18.13 -3.50 23.20
N GLU A 265 -19.30 -3.69 22.60
CA GLU A 265 -19.64 -4.88 21.82
C GLU A 265 -18.76 -5.03 20.58
N ASP A 266 -18.45 -3.94 19.87
CA ASP A 266 -17.63 -4.02 18.66
C ASP A 266 -16.17 -4.35 18.95
N VAL A 267 -15.62 -3.80 20.04
CA VAL A 267 -14.29 -4.19 20.53
C VAL A 267 -14.27 -5.66 20.96
N LYS A 268 -15.30 -6.10 21.68
CA LYS A 268 -15.43 -7.49 22.14
C LYS A 268 -15.53 -8.49 20.98
N LYS A 269 -16.31 -8.17 19.94
CA LYS A 269 -16.44 -9.02 18.73
C LYS A 269 -15.11 -9.28 18.04
N GLU A 270 -14.21 -8.30 18.01
CA GLU A 270 -12.88 -8.48 17.42
C GLU A 270 -12.04 -9.46 18.25
N LEU A 271 -12.13 -9.39 19.58
CA LEU A 271 -11.46 -10.35 20.48
C LEU A 271 -12.07 -11.75 20.38
N ASP A 272 -13.39 -11.86 20.28
CA ASP A 272 -14.09 -13.13 20.05
C ASP A 272 -13.68 -13.76 18.70
N ALA A 273 -13.33 -12.95 17.71
CA ALA A 273 -12.73 -13.39 16.44
C ALA A 273 -11.22 -13.75 16.56
N GLY A 274 -10.65 -13.69 17.76
CA GLY A 274 -9.25 -14.02 18.05
C GLY A 274 -8.26 -12.94 17.61
N LYS A 275 -8.71 -11.70 17.35
CA LYS A 275 -7.83 -10.64 16.91
C LYS A 275 -7.03 -10.06 18.07
N THR A 276 -5.76 -9.77 17.78
CA THR A 276 -4.84 -9.09 18.70
C THR A 276 -4.52 -7.66 18.25
N TYR A 277 -4.99 -7.27 17.08
CA TYR A 277 -4.93 -5.90 16.57
C TYR A 277 -6.34 -5.35 16.60
N ILE A 278 -6.55 -4.32 17.41
CA ILE A 278 -7.83 -3.64 17.56
C ILE A 278 -7.63 -2.24 17.00
N ASN A 279 -8.20 -1.98 15.83
CA ASN A 279 -8.01 -0.73 15.11
C ASN A 279 -9.33 0.04 15.06
N LEU A 280 -9.37 1.23 15.65
CA LEU A 280 -10.58 2.03 15.81
C LEU A 280 -10.37 3.44 15.22
N ILE A 281 -11.39 3.97 14.54
CA ILE A 281 -11.50 5.39 14.22
C ILE A 281 -12.49 6.01 15.20
N LEU A 282 -12.06 7.05 15.89
CA LEU A 282 -12.84 7.78 16.88
C LEU A 282 -13.11 9.21 16.40
N ALA A 283 -14.17 9.82 16.94
CA ALA A 283 -14.41 11.24 16.76
C ALA A 283 -13.25 12.08 17.36
N PRO A 284 -12.91 13.25 16.79
CA PRO A 284 -11.84 14.10 17.31
C PRO A 284 -11.99 14.49 18.79
N ASP A 285 -13.25 14.62 19.23
CA ASP A 285 -13.69 15.02 20.56
C ASP A 285 -14.16 13.84 21.44
N ALA A 286 -13.77 12.61 21.10
CA ALA A 286 -14.02 11.42 21.92
C ALA A 286 -13.66 11.69 23.40
N ASP A 287 -14.61 11.40 24.29
CA ASP A 287 -14.53 11.72 25.72
C ASP A 287 -14.20 10.50 26.59
N GLU A 288 -14.09 10.71 27.91
CA GLU A 288 -13.81 9.66 28.89
C GLU A 288 -14.74 8.44 28.75
N THR A 289 -16.03 8.65 28.44
CA THR A 289 -16.98 7.54 28.28
C THR A 289 -16.64 6.64 27.09
N THR A 290 -16.07 7.21 26.02
CA THR A 290 -15.60 6.46 24.85
C THR A 290 -14.41 5.57 25.22
N PHE A 291 -13.43 6.12 25.95
CA PHE A 291 -12.25 5.37 26.38
C PHE A 291 -12.59 4.29 27.41
N ASP A 292 -13.50 4.58 28.33
CA ASP A 292 -14.05 3.59 29.27
C ASP A 292 -14.71 2.43 28.52
N ALA A 293 -15.55 2.71 27.52
CA ALA A 293 -16.19 1.66 26.73
C ALA A 293 -15.18 0.76 26.00
N ILE A 294 -14.10 1.36 25.45
CA ILE A 294 -13.00 0.59 24.83
C ILE A 294 -12.32 -0.29 25.88
N HIS A 295 -11.97 0.27 27.04
CA HIS A 295 -11.36 -0.49 28.14
C HIS A 295 -12.25 -1.67 28.55
N ILE A 296 -13.55 -1.43 28.74
CA ILE A 296 -14.50 -2.47 29.14
C ILE A 296 -14.62 -3.53 28.06
N GLY A 297 -14.79 -3.15 26.79
CA GLY A 297 -14.88 -4.09 25.68
C GLY A 297 -13.65 -5.00 25.59
N LEU A 298 -12.45 -4.43 25.80
CA LEU A 298 -11.24 -5.23 25.81
C LEU A 298 -11.18 -6.22 27.00
N ARG A 299 -11.60 -5.77 28.19
CA ARG A 299 -11.64 -6.60 29.40
C ARG A 299 -12.69 -7.72 29.28
N GLU A 300 -13.87 -7.41 28.75
CA GLU A 300 -14.97 -8.35 28.58
C GLU A 300 -14.76 -9.35 27.45
N GLY A 301 -13.94 -9.02 26.46
CA GLY A 301 -13.46 -9.96 25.44
C GLY A 301 -12.31 -10.85 25.92
N ASP A 302 -12.08 -10.95 27.24
CA ASP A 302 -11.03 -11.78 27.87
C ASP A 302 -9.62 -11.52 27.28
N ALA A 303 -9.32 -10.27 26.91
CA ALA A 303 -8.01 -9.90 26.38
C ALA A 303 -6.89 -10.26 27.37
N ARG A 304 -5.91 -11.03 26.90
CA ARG A 304 -4.78 -11.45 27.72
C ARG A 304 -3.80 -10.30 27.91
N ASP A 305 -3.23 -10.22 29.11
CA ASP A 305 -2.16 -9.27 29.45
C ASP A 305 -1.04 -9.26 28.41
N GLY A 306 -0.68 -8.07 27.90
CA GLY A 306 0.40 -7.87 26.94
C GLY A 306 0.18 -8.49 25.56
N THR A 307 -1.06 -8.66 25.11
CA THR A 307 -1.35 -9.26 23.79
C THR A 307 -1.99 -8.31 22.78
N ILE A 308 -2.54 -7.18 23.23
CA ILE A 308 -3.32 -6.27 22.38
C ILE A 308 -2.46 -5.16 21.80
N ASN A 309 -2.55 -4.98 20.49
CA ASN A 309 -2.05 -3.83 19.76
C ASN A 309 -3.25 -2.94 19.44
N LEU A 310 -3.36 -1.80 20.10
CA LEU A 310 -4.50 -0.90 19.96
C LEU A 310 -4.11 0.31 19.09
N THR A 311 -4.87 0.57 18.03
CA THR A 311 -4.66 1.74 17.18
C THR A 311 -5.91 2.60 17.21
N LEU A 312 -5.78 3.88 17.60
CA LEU A 312 -6.88 4.84 17.64
C LEU A 312 -6.59 6.01 16.70
N ILE A 313 -7.39 6.12 15.64
CA ILE A 313 -7.27 7.14 14.61
C ILE A 313 -8.33 8.22 14.87
N GLY A 314 -8.02 9.48 14.55
CA GLY A 314 -8.97 10.61 14.62
C GLY A 314 -9.00 11.36 15.95
N CYS A 315 -8.90 10.68 17.10
CA CYS A 315 -8.95 11.33 18.42
C CYS A 315 -7.79 12.33 18.63
N LYS A 316 -8.10 13.52 19.17
CA LYS A 316 -7.10 14.59 19.41
C LYS A 316 -6.57 14.64 20.83
N LYS A 317 -7.34 14.12 21.78
CA LYS A 317 -7.04 14.16 23.20
C LYS A 317 -7.25 12.80 23.85
N ILE A 318 -6.30 12.40 24.70
CA ILE A 318 -6.50 11.28 25.63
C ILE A 318 -6.86 11.84 27.00
N PRO A 319 -8.02 11.45 27.59
CA PRO A 319 -8.46 11.96 28.89
C PRO A 319 -7.64 11.37 30.04
N SER A 320 -7.78 11.98 31.21
CA SER A 320 -7.06 11.58 32.43
C SER A 320 -7.40 10.13 32.76
N GLY A 321 -6.38 9.27 32.79
CA GLY A 321 -6.58 7.86 33.06
C GLY A 321 -7.26 7.05 31.95
N GLY A 322 -7.38 7.55 30.71
CA GLY A 322 -8.13 6.88 29.64
C GLY A 322 -7.71 5.42 29.34
N PHE A 323 -6.46 5.05 29.60
CA PHE A 323 -5.97 3.67 29.55
C PHE A 323 -5.28 3.24 30.85
N MET A 324 -5.70 3.79 31.99
CA MET A 324 -5.15 3.43 33.29
C MET A 324 -5.33 1.93 33.56
N HIS A 325 -4.23 1.27 33.94
CA HIS A 325 -4.17 -0.15 34.26
C HIS A 325 -4.60 -1.10 33.12
N CYS A 326 -4.52 -0.67 31.86
CA CYS A 326 -4.74 -1.52 30.68
C CYS A 326 -3.58 -2.52 30.47
N LYS A 327 -3.47 -3.52 31.34
CA LYS A 327 -2.38 -4.53 31.30
C LYS A 327 -2.39 -5.42 30.05
N MET A 328 -3.52 -5.49 29.36
CA MET A 328 -3.69 -6.15 28.06
C MET A 328 -2.91 -5.50 26.92
N LEU A 329 -2.57 -4.21 27.02
CA LEU A 329 -1.86 -3.51 25.96
C LEU A 329 -0.41 -3.98 25.87
N LYS A 330 -0.08 -4.53 24.69
CA LYS A 330 1.28 -4.74 24.20
C LYS A 330 1.79 -3.49 23.49
N SER A 331 0.95 -2.88 22.66
CA SER A 331 1.27 -1.63 21.98
C SER A 331 0.06 -0.72 21.85
N ILE A 332 0.32 0.59 21.74
CA ILE A 332 -0.70 1.57 21.40
C ILE A 332 -0.21 2.55 20.35
N ALA A 333 -1.05 2.86 19.35
CA ALA A 333 -0.78 3.85 18.33
C ALA A 333 -1.86 4.93 18.31
N LEU A 334 -1.42 6.18 18.48
CA LEU A 334 -2.24 7.38 18.63
C LEU A 334 -1.77 8.47 17.65
N PRO A 335 -1.83 8.22 16.33
CA PRO A 335 -1.17 9.06 15.32
C PRO A 335 -1.72 10.49 15.26
N ASP A 336 -2.98 10.71 15.65
CA ASP A 336 -3.67 12.00 15.54
C ASP A 336 -3.72 12.80 16.84
N VAL A 337 -3.27 12.21 17.95
CA VAL A 337 -3.33 12.82 19.29
C VAL A 337 -2.32 13.96 19.40
N THR A 338 -2.78 15.08 19.93
CA THR A 338 -1.97 16.29 20.19
C THR A 338 -1.91 16.66 21.67
N GLU A 339 -2.82 16.12 22.48
CA GLU A 339 -2.92 16.39 23.92
C GLU A 339 -3.15 15.10 24.72
N ILE A 340 -2.40 14.91 25.80
CA ILE A 340 -2.54 13.74 26.68
C ILE A 340 -2.63 14.22 28.14
N GLU A 341 -3.69 13.82 28.82
CA GLU A 341 -3.90 14.14 30.23
C GLU A 341 -3.14 13.20 31.17
N GLY A 342 -3.01 13.60 32.44
CA GLY A 342 -2.26 12.86 33.44
C GLY A 342 -2.74 11.41 33.62
N LYS A 343 -1.81 10.51 33.96
CA LYS A 343 -2.07 9.08 34.20
C LYS A 343 -2.68 8.30 33.02
N ALA A 344 -2.67 8.85 31.79
CA ALA A 344 -3.29 8.22 30.63
C ALA A 344 -2.94 6.73 30.45
N PHE A 345 -1.68 6.34 30.68
CA PHE A 345 -1.21 4.94 30.59
C PHE A 345 -0.69 4.39 31.92
N LEU A 346 -1.13 4.96 33.05
CA LEU A 346 -0.65 4.59 34.39
C LEU A 346 -0.78 3.07 34.62
N GLY A 347 0.34 2.39 34.86
CA GLY A 347 0.35 0.96 35.18
C GLY A 347 0.04 0.03 34.01
N CYS A 348 0.23 0.45 32.76
CA CYS A 348 0.25 -0.43 31.58
C CYS A 348 1.55 -1.27 31.54
N THR A 349 1.73 -2.16 32.52
CA THR A 349 2.99 -2.88 32.82
C THR A 349 3.57 -3.79 31.72
N ARG A 350 2.78 -4.08 30.67
CA ARG A 350 3.14 -4.94 29.53
C ARG A 350 3.32 -4.18 28.21
N LEU A 351 3.21 -2.85 28.24
CA LEU A 351 3.38 -2.01 27.08
C LEU A 351 4.84 -2.09 26.60
N GLN A 352 5.03 -2.30 25.30
CA GLN A 352 6.32 -2.49 24.63
C GLN A 352 6.53 -1.53 23.47
N LYS A 353 5.46 -0.93 22.94
CA LYS A 353 5.55 0.03 21.85
C LYS A 353 4.48 1.10 21.94
N VAL A 354 4.87 2.35 21.72
CA VAL A 354 3.96 3.49 21.71
C VAL A 354 4.23 4.34 20.47
N VAL A 355 3.20 4.64 19.69
CA VAL A 355 3.27 5.59 18.58
C VAL A 355 2.45 6.82 18.93
N LEU A 356 3.06 8.00 18.97
CA LEU A 356 2.38 9.25 19.34
C LEU A 356 2.44 10.26 18.19
N GLY A 357 1.32 10.94 17.97
CA GLY A 357 1.18 12.09 17.07
C GLY A 357 2.07 13.28 17.44
N ASN A 358 1.79 14.44 16.84
CA ASN A 358 2.52 15.66 17.16
C ASN A 358 1.97 16.28 18.46
N LEU A 359 2.56 15.90 19.59
CA LEU A 359 2.15 16.35 20.92
C LEU A 359 2.50 17.82 21.13
N THR A 360 1.49 18.57 21.57
CA THR A 360 1.61 19.99 21.93
C THR A 360 1.53 20.20 23.43
N LYS A 361 0.78 19.34 24.14
CA LYS A 361 0.58 19.38 25.59
C LYS A 361 0.51 17.99 26.18
N VAL A 362 1.23 17.76 27.28
CA VAL A 362 1.14 16.53 28.06
C VAL A 362 1.11 16.88 29.53
N TYR A 363 0.10 16.41 30.26
CA TYR A 363 -0.07 16.72 31.68
C TYR A 363 0.55 15.66 32.59
N GLY A 364 1.07 16.10 33.73
CA GLY A 364 1.77 15.26 34.71
C GLY A 364 3.28 15.16 34.47
N ASN A 365 4.01 14.81 35.54
CA ASN A 365 5.45 14.54 35.50
C ASN A 365 5.74 13.15 36.06
N VAL A 366 6.92 12.60 35.80
CA VAL A 366 7.42 11.36 36.39
C VAL A 366 7.21 11.38 37.91
N GLY A 367 6.47 10.40 38.43
CA GLY A 367 6.13 10.27 39.85
C GLY A 367 5.09 11.26 40.38
N LYS A 368 4.51 12.10 39.52
CA LYS A 368 3.49 13.11 39.83
C LYS A 368 2.41 13.12 38.74
N ASN A 369 1.58 12.08 38.71
CA ASN A 369 0.52 11.88 37.72
C ASN A 369 1.04 11.73 36.29
N GLY A 370 2.27 11.25 36.12
CA GLY A 370 2.90 11.09 34.82
C GLY A 370 2.16 10.10 33.93
N ILE A 371 2.19 10.33 32.62
CA ILE A 371 1.39 9.54 31.66
C ILE A 371 1.84 8.07 31.59
N PHE A 372 3.11 7.77 31.90
CA PHE A 372 3.68 6.42 31.91
C PHE A 372 4.08 5.95 33.32
N ASP A 373 3.58 6.59 34.39
CA ASP A 373 3.88 6.14 35.75
C ASP A 373 3.49 4.65 35.90
N GLY A 374 4.35 3.83 36.51
CA GLY A 374 4.11 2.39 36.67
C GLY A 374 4.20 1.55 35.37
N CYS A 375 4.56 2.14 34.24
CA CYS A 375 5.07 1.42 33.08
C CYS A 375 6.58 1.13 33.26
N ARG A 376 7.11 0.17 32.50
CA ARG A 376 8.55 -0.07 32.37
C ARG A 376 9.00 0.58 31.06
N THR A 377 9.26 1.89 31.09
CA THR A 377 9.54 2.65 29.85
C THR A 377 10.84 2.20 29.19
N GLU A 378 11.78 1.64 29.96
CA GLU A 378 12.97 0.98 29.43
C GLU A 378 12.69 -0.28 28.59
N ASP A 379 11.45 -0.80 28.58
CA ASP A 379 11.03 -1.89 27.69
C ASP A 379 10.19 -1.37 26.49
N ILE A 380 10.04 -0.05 26.33
CA ILE A 380 9.14 0.57 25.35
C ILE A 380 9.93 1.18 24.19
N ASP A 381 9.59 0.73 22.97
CA ASP A 381 9.93 1.43 21.73
C ASP A 381 8.96 2.60 21.51
N LEU A 382 9.46 3.82 21.59
CA LEU A 382 8.67 5.02 21.31
C LEU A 382 8.87 5.48 19.87
N VAL A 383 7.77 5.71 19.16
CA VAL A 383 7.76 6.28 17.81
C VAL A 383 7.07 7.63 17.86
N LEU A 384 7.79 8.67 17.47
CA LEU A 384 7.30 10.04 17.42
C LEU A 384 7.15 10.52 15.96
N SER A 385 6.24 11.48 15.78
CA SER A 385 6.17 12.27 14.55
C SER A 385 7.53 12.87 14.19
N LYS A 386 7.83 12.94 12.88
CA LYS A 386 9.02 13.67 12.38
C LYS A 386 8.99 15.15 12.78
N ASP A 387 7.78 15.70 12.98
CA ASP A 387 7.51 17.11 13.26
C ASP A 387 7.36 17.38 14.77
N GLN A 388 7.57 16.35 15.61
CA GLN A 388 7.54 16.50 17.06
C GLN A 388 8.59 17.50 17.53
N LYS A 389 8.16 18.42 18.39
CA LYS A 389 9.03 19.40 19.03
C LYS A 389 9.59 18.87 20.34
N VAL A 390 10.73 19.41 20.76
CA VAL A 390 11.23 19.24 22.13
C VAL A 390 10.14 19.70 23.10
N MET A 391 9.91 18.93 24.16
CA MET A 391 8.88 19.21 25.15
C MET A 391 9.52 19.76 26.42
N ASN A 392 9.12 20.95 26.85
CA ASN A 392 9.62 21.59 28.06
C ASN A 392 8.58 21.47 29.18
N GLY A 393 8.99 20.93 30.33
CA GLY A 393 8.13 20.73 31.48
C GLY A 393 8.14 21.91 32.46
N GLY A 394 6.97 22.29 32.97
CA GLY A 394 6.83 23.37 33.95
C GLY A 394 5.53 23.29 34.75
N GLU A 395 5.51 23.95 35.90
CA GLU A 395 4.28 24.12 36.69
C GLU A 395 3.37 25.16 36.02
N THR A 396 2.09 24.81 35.88
CA THR A 396 1.04 25.71 35.37
C THR A 396 -0.09 25.83 36.41
N GLU A 397 -1.07 26.71 36.19
CA GLU A 397 -2.25 26.81 37.08
C GLU A 397 -3.04 25.48 37.17
N GLY A 398 -2.96 24.62 36.15
CA GLY A 398 -3.56 23.28 36.13
C GLY A 398 -2.66 22.15 36.63
N GLY A 399 -1.49 22.46 37.21
CA GLY A 399 -0.46 21.49 37.59
C GLY A 399 0.68 21.38 36.57
N TYR A 400 1.53 20.37 36.73
CA TYR A 400 2.69 20.19 35.87
C TYR A 400 2.27 19.84 34.43
N CYS A 401 2.81 20.56 33.45
CA CYS A 401 2.54 20.34 32.03
C CYS A 401 3.84 20.42 31.22
N TRP A 402 3.96 19.53 30.26
CA TRP A 402 4.94 19.58 29.19
C TRP A 402 4.33 20.27 27.98
N THR A 403 5.00 21.28 27.45
CA THR A 403 4.55 22.03 26.26
C THR A 403 5.60 21.99 25.17
N ALA A 404 5.15 21.87 23.93
CA ALA A 404 6.02 21.90 22.75
C ALA A 404 6.78 23.23 22.64
N ASP A 405 8.08 23.12 22.40
CA ASP A 405 8.97 24.22 22.04
C ASP A 405 8.95 24.48 20.52
N ILE A 406 9.87 25.29 20.04
CA ILE A 406 10.08 25.61 18.61
C ILE A 406 11.08 24.62 17.98
N LYS A 407 12.03 24.09 18.77
CA LYS A 407 13.09 23.17 18.30
C LYS A 407 12.52 21.79 17.99
N ASP A 408 12.92 21.23 16.85
CA ASP A 408 12.60 19.84 16.50
C ASP A 408 13.25 18.88 17.48
N TYR A 409 12.51 17.86 17.91
CA TYR A 409 13.03 16.80 18.75
C TYR A 409 13.96 15.88 17.94
N CYS A 410 13.58 15.56 16.70
CA CYS A 410 14.41 14.70 15.84
C CYS A 410 15.79 15.34 15.60
N GLY A 411 16.84 14.64 16.03
CA GLY A 411 18.23 15.11 15.93
C GLY A 411 18.64 16.12 17.01
N SER A 412 17.82 16.35 18.03
CA SER A 412 18.19 17.12 19.21
C SER A 412 19.10 16.31 20.15
N ASP A 413 19.65 16.97 21.18
CA ASP A 413 20.50 16.30 22.17
C ASP A 413 19.69 15.30 23.01
N GLU A 414 18.43 15.62 23.30
CA GLU A 414 17.46 14.78 24.01
C GLU A 414 17.12 13.49 23.25
N HIS A 415 17.08 13.55 21.92
CA HIS A 415 16.91 12.36 21.06
C HIS A 415 18.12 11.42 21.10
N ASN A 416 19.33 11.91 21.42
CA ASN A 416 20.53 11.08 21.52
C ASN A 416 20.59 10.27 22.83
N THR A 417 19.78 10.60 23.84
CA THR A 417 19.75 9.93 25.16
C THR A 417 18.48 9.10 25.39
N PRO A 418 17.87 8.56 24.32
CA PRO A 418 16.46 8.13 24.24
C PRO A 418 15.52 8.62 25.36
N GLU A 419 15.50 9.92 25.63
CA GLU A 419 14.67 10.52 26.68
C GLU A 419 13.54 11.37 26.11
N PHE A 420 12.32 11.20 26.64
CA PHE A 420 11.16 12.02 26.28
C PHE A 420 10.24 12.21 27.48
N LEU A 421 9.81 13.46 27.76
CA LEU A 421 8.96 13.82 28.91
C LEU A 421 9.53 13.40 30.27
N GLY A 422 10.86 13.31 30.38
CA GLY A 422 11.56 12.86 31.59
C GLY A 422 11.63 11.34 31.77
N TYR A 423 11.14 10.54 30.81
CA TYR A 423 11.28 9.08 30.81
C TYR A 423 12.39 8.66 29.86
N GLY A 424 13.18 7.65 30.27
CA GLY A 424 14.07 6.91 29.37
C GLY A 424 13.34 5.75 28.72
N PHE A 425 13.53 5.57 27.41
CA PHE A 425 12.92 4.53 26.59
C PHE A 425 13.96 3.51 26.10
N GLU A 426 13.52 2.30 25.71
CA GLU A 426 14.40 1.31 25.05
C GLU A 426 14.97 1.89 23.75
N SER A 427 14.08 2.47 22.95
CA SER A 427 14.44 3.20 21.74
C SER A 427 13.45 4.32 21.47
N ILE A 428 13.94 5.39 20.83
CA ILE A 428 13.09 6.45 20.28
C ILE A 428 13.41 6.56 18.80
N THR A 429 12.38 6.50 17.97
CA THR A 429 12.49 6.72 16.53
C THR A 429 11.60 7.88 16.11
N CYS A 430 12.15 8.75 15.27
CA CYS A 430 11.42 9.82 14.61
C CYS A 430 11.33 9.46 13.13
N GLY A 431 10.18 9.64 12.48
CA GLY A 431 10.15 9.24 11.07
C GLY A 431 8.92 9.48 10.25
N TYR A 432 7.82 10.01 10.80
CA TYR A 432 6.59 10.10 10.04
C TYR A 432 6.03 11.50 9.84
N PRO A 433 5.59 11.87 8.62
CA PRO A 433 4.87 13.12 8.40
C PRO A 433 3.57 13.17 9.19
N VAL A 434 3.34 14.24 9.95
CA VAL A 434 1.99 14.56 10.44
C VAL A 434 1.33 15.52 9.44
N PRO A 435 0.03 15.34 9.11
CA PRO A 435 -0.70 16.24 8.22
C PRO A 435 -0.78 17.69 8.73
#